data_AF-A0A7S1L2R1-F1
#
_entry.id   AF-A0A7S1L2R1-F1
#
_cell.length_a   1.000
_cell.length_b   1.000
_cell.length_c   1.000
_cell.angle_alpha   90.00
_cell.angle_beta   90.00
_cell.angle_gamma   90.00
#
_symmetry.space_group_name_H-M   'P 1'
#
loop_
_entity.id
_entity.type
_entity.pdbx_description
1 polymer ?
#
loop_
_entity_poly.entity_id
_entity_poly.type
_entity_poly.pdbx_seq_one_letter_code
_entity_poly.pdbx_strand_id
1 'polypeptide(L)'
;LKPLAAGTPSTGSECGPASGNPALEKMSGTKAYVEQRIVKRRQQEAKDMDLRRKLTEHNILAGHGRSEVRVEEKRRARSEAAERRELFADYSYVKGEQDKARRTQIAQFEESLADELARRKALQLRQDMDKRRICDGSEELRALKERLHMAKVNKERAQQLVQHSVKAEQQRLQEQRIAEHMEDERLEHIELEHKLGIEKTRQRERVKHINQQQIAMKEAQRDEAMAEYLKEKDQVQELVEKIAQEDAEEHHARMHKQKETKEILNRFMTEQKAKQEAMEMAELDENERIEAFAREKREQEKRLAEEKERAEQEKQKILNAMLGVMEAKSKEKGELEQLRNDLHLEELEAEARRREEIQVRKRLEDREDMKNAYTFQMRLKEEKATNARAEEDKIRQQLMAKFAEDDRIEQMNENKRRMKVEQHKREAQRLIDLRREMYEQQRQKEADGQAALRENDAQRHAIIEEERQRLLREHAAELKDFLPKGTLETMDDHRMLFAA
;
A
#
# COMPACT_ATOMS: atom_id res chain seq x y z
N LEU A 1 37.27 -35.92 -74.22
CA LEU A 1 38.72 -36.20 -74.06
C LEU A 1 39.11 -37.34 -75.02
N LYS A 2 40.38 -37.41 -75.45
CA LYS A 2 41.00 -38.52 -76.23
C LYS A 2 41.15 -39.80 -75.36
N PRO A 3 41.49 -41.02 -75.86
CA PRO A 3 42.33 -41.28 -77.05
C PRO A 3 42.07 -42.52 -77.95
N LEU A 4 42.68 -42.48 -79.15
CA LEU A 4 43.46 -43.49 -79.91
C LEU A 4 43.06 -44.99 -80.08
N ALA A 5 43.20 -45.44 -81.34
CA ALA A 5 43.81 -46.71 -81.80
C ALA A 5 43.12 -48.07 -81.51
N ALA A 6 43.30 -49.14 -82.30
CA ALA A 6 43.70 -49.32 -83.72
C ALA A 6 43.38 -50.79 -84.14
N GLY A 7 43.29 -51.11 -85.45
CA GLY A 7 43.19 -52.51 -85.90
C GLY A 7 42.57 -52.76 -87.29
N THR A 8 43.39 -52.75 -88.33
CA THR A 8 43.23 -53.60 -89.55
C THR A 8 43.89 -54.98 -89.27
N PRO A 9 43.74 -56.05 -90.08
CA PRO A 9 43.27 -56.20 -91.48
C PRO A 9 41.96 -57.04 -91.56
N SER A 10 41.47 -57.65 -92.65
CA SER A 10 42.10 -58.05 -93.91
C SER A 10 41.19 -58.17 -95.13
N THR A 11 41.75 -57.73 -96.26
CA THR A 11 41.70 -58.33 -97.61
C THR A 11 40.94 -59.65 -97.76
N GLY A 12 40.07 -59.72 -98.77
CA GLY A 12 39.49 -60.97 -99.31
C GLY A 12 38.67 -60.67 -100.56
N SER A 13 39.07 -61.25 -101.70
CA SER A 13 38.59 -61.06 -103.08
C SER A 13 37.14 -60.56 -103.24
N GLU A 14 36.89 -59.50 -104.04
CA GLU A 14 37.06 -59.45 -105.52
C GLU A 14 36.30 -60.55 -106.29
N CYS A 15 35.80 -60.16 -107.47
CA CYS A 15 35.59 -60.99 -108.66
C CYS A 15 35.02 -62.43 -108.46
N GLY A 16 33.82 -62.73 -108.96
CA GLY A 16 33.18 -62.05 -110.07
C GLY A 16 32.14 -62.92 -110.78
N PRO A 17 31.95 -62.75 -112.10
CA PRO A 17 30.67 -63.05 -112.74
C PRO A 17 30.62 -64.43 -113.43
N ALA A 18 29.49 -64.63 -114.12
CA ALA A 18 29.16 -65.68 -115.07
C ALA A 18 28.73 -67.04 -114.49
N SER A 19 27.45 -67.35 -114.72
CA SER A 19 27.08 -68.64 -115.31
C SER A 19 25.84 -68.51 -116.20
N GLY A 20 25.94 -69.06 -117.41
CA GLY A 20 25.04 -70.15 -117.80
C GLY A 20 25.81 -71.48 -117.67
N ASN A 21 25.15 -72.63 -117.96
CA ASN A 21 25.68 -74.02 -118.13
C ASN A 21 25.41 -75.07 -116.99
N PRO A 22 25.59 -76.41 -117.26
CA PRO A 22 25.73 -77.52 -116.23
C PRO A 22 27.01 -78.53 -116.29
N ALA A 23 27.73 -79.02 -115.19
CA ALA A 23 29.03 -79.92 -115.11
C ALA A 23 29.53 -80.70 -113.75
N LEU A 24 30.65 -81.57 -113.66
CA LEU A 24 31.12 -82.55 -112.51
C LEU A 24 32.67 -83.12 -112.32
N GLU A 25 33.06 -83.94 -111.24
CA GLU A 25 34.23 -84.98 -110.96
C GLU A 25 35.68 -84.65 -110.27
N LYS A 26 36.73 -85.46 -109.75
CA LYS A 26 37.11 -86.73 -108.89
C LYS A 26 38.70 -87.02 -108.53
N MET A 27 39.22 -87.69 -107.41
CA MET A 27 40.68 -88.24 -107.15
C MET A 27 41.12 -89.09 -105.81
N SER A 28 42.43 -89.53 -105.51
CA SER A 28 42.99 -90.48 -104.39
C SER A 28 44.58 -90.55 -103.99
N GLY A 29 45.16 -91.41 -103.04
CA GLY A 29 46.66 -91.58 -102.61
C GLY A 29 47.21 -92.63 -101.48
N THR A 30 48.58 -92.89 -101.21
CA THR A 30 49.22 -94.08 -100.40
C THR A 30 50.74 -94.10 -99.82
N LYS A 31 51.16 -94.72 -98.63
CA LYS A 31 52.53 -95.27 -98.11
C LYS A 31 52.49 -96.10 -96.76
N ALA A 32 51.54 -97.03 -96.69
CA ALA A 32 50.70 -97.23 -95.51
C ALA A 32 51.22 -97.81 -94.16
N TYR A 33 52.44 -98.33 -93.91
CA TYR A 33 52.65 -99.16 -92.68
C TYR A 33 52.75 -98.42 -91.32
N VAL A 34 53.88 -97.79 -90.96
CA VAL A 34 53.95 -96.92 -89.75
C VAL A 34 52.93 -95.77 -89.86
N GLU A 35 52.65 -95.36 -91.10
CA GLU A 35 51.55 -94.45 -91.42
C GLU A 35 50.20 -94.97 -90.95
N GLN A 36 49.83 -96.25 -91.05
CA GLN A 36 48.56 -96.75 -90.52
C GLN A 36 48.45 -96.59 -89.00
N ARG A 37 49.55 -96.69 -88.24
CA ARG A 37 49.51 -96.41 -86.80
C ARG A 37 49.34 -94.92 -86.52
N ILE A 38 50.03 -94.05 -87.26
CA ILE A 38 49.91 -92.59 -87.14
C ILE A 38 48.54 -92.10 -87.62
N VAL A 39 48.01 -92.66 -88.71
CA VAL A 39 46.69 -92.37 -89.28
C VAL A 39 45.59 -92.88 -88.37
N LYS A 40 45.68 -94.10 -87.80
CA LYS A 40 44.72 -94.56 -86.79
C LYS A 40 44.71 -93.65 -85.57
N ARG A 41 45.89 -93.22 -85.08
CA ARG A 41 46.00 -92.26 -83.97
C ARG A 41 45.37 -90.91 -84.34
N ARG A 42 45.70 -90.33 -85.49
CA ARG A 42 45.09 -89.08 -86.00
C ARG A 42 43.59 -89.20 -86.23
N GLN A 43 43.10 -90.37 -86.66
CA GLN A 43 41.67 -90.66 -86.81
C GLN A 43 40.95 -90.79 -85.47
N GLN A 44 41.62 -91.26 -84.41
CA GLN A 44 41.09 -91.20 -83.04
C GLN A 44 41.11 -89.77 -82.51
N GLU A 45 42.25 -89.07 -82.60
CA GLU A 45 42.38 -87.68 -82.16
C GLU A 45 41.38 -86.74 -82.88
N ALA A 46 41.12 -86.94 -84.17
CA ALA A 46 40.09 -86.20 -84.91
C ALA A 46 38.66 -86.53 -84.43
N LYS A 47 38.35 -87.80 -84.17
CA LYS A 47 37.05 -88.21 -83.58
C LYS A 47 36.87 -87.63 -82.19
N ASP A 48 37.92 -87.60 -81.38
CA ASP A 48 37.90 -87.02 -80.03
C ASP A 48 37.71 -85.49 -80.08
N MET A 49 38.32 -84.80 -81.06
CA MET A 49 38.06 -83.38 -81.30
C MET A 49 36.63 -83.11 -81.77
N ASP A 50 36.09 -83.89 -82.72
CA ASP A 50 34.70 -83.78 -83.17
C ASP A 50 33.71 -84.04 -82.04
N LEU A 51 33.98 -85.02 -81.18
CA LEU A 51 33.12 -85.36 -80.04
C LEU A 51 33.19 -84.27 -78.95
N ARG A 52 34.38 -83.72 -78.67
CA ARG A 52 34.55 -82.54 -77.81
C ARG A 52 33.82 -81.32 -78.36
N ARG A 53 33.93 -81.06 -79.68
CA ARG A 53 33.24 -79.97 -80.35
C ARG A 53 31.71 -80.09 -80.21
N LYS A 54 31.16 -81.27 -80.51
CA LYS A 54 29.72 -81.55 -80.35
C LYS A 54 29.26 -81.42 -78.90
N LEU A 55 30.07 -81.83 -77.93
CA LEU A 55 29.80 -81.60 -76.51
C LEU A 55 29.83 -80.11 -76.13
N THR A 56 30.77 -79.31 -76.67
CA THR A 56 30.76 -77.86 -76.45
C THR A 56 29.57 -77.16 -77.09
N GLU A 57 29.19 -77.52 -78.33
CA GLU A 57 28.01 -76.98 -79.02
C GLU A 57 26.73 -77.35 -78.27
N HIS A 58 26.58 -78.61 -77.84
CA HIS A 58 25.47 -79.07 -77.01
C HIS A 58 25.40 -78.34 -75.65
N ASN A 59 26.53 -78.15 -74.97
CA ASN A 59 26.57 -77.43 -73.69
C ASN A 59 26.23 -75.94 -73.84
N ILE A 60 26.62 -75.31 -74.95
CA ILE A 60 26.24 -73.93 -75.28
C ILE A 60 24.73 -73.86 -75.52
N LEU A 61 24.14 -74.75 -76.34
CA LEU A 61 22.71 -74.79 -76.61
C LEU A 61 21.87 -75.09 -75.35
N ALA A 62 22.31 -76.03 -74.51
CA ALA A 62 21.69 -76.31 -73.22
C ALA A 62 21.82 -75.12 -72.24
N GLY A 63 22.89 -74.33 -72.34
CA GLY A 63 23.05 -73.04 -71.67
C GLY A 63 22.05 -72.00 -72.15
N HIS A 64 21.85 -71.88 -73.47
CA HIS A 64 20.88 -70.97 -74.07
C HIS A 64 19.44 -71.30 -73.64
N GLY A 65 18.97 -72.55 -73.77
CA GLY A 65 17.61 -72.91 -73.36
C GLY A 65 17.32 -72.66 -71.87
N ARG A 66 18.31 -72.92 -70.99
CA ARG A 66 18.22 -72.56 -69.55
C ARG A 66 18.24 -71.06 -69.29
N SER A 67 18.85 -70.28 -70.19
CA SER A 67 18.89 -68.81 -70.13
C SER A 67 17.59 -68.21 -70.67
N GLU A 68 17.01 -68.77 -71.74
CA GLU A 68 15.78 -68.30 -72.36
C GLU A 68 14.58 -68.41 -71.43
N VAL A 69 14.38 -69.56 -70.77
CA VAL A 69 13.35 -69.72 -69.72
C VAL A 69 13.51 -68.65 -68.63
N ARG A 70 14.75 -68.43 -68.15
CA ARG A 70 15.05 -67.39 -67.15
C ARG A 70 14.84 -65.96 -67.67
N VAL A 71 15.03 -65.72 -68.96
CA VAL A 71 14.77 -64.42 -69.61
C VAL A 71 13.27 -64.19 -69.77
N GLU A 72 12.49 -65.23 -70.06
CA GLU A 72 11.02 -65.18 -70.05
C GLU A 72 10.45 -64.96 -68.66
N GLU A 73 10.89 -65.70 -67.65
CA GLU A 73 10.55 -65.45 -66.24
C GLU A 73 10.82 -63.99 -65.86
N LYS A 74 12.01 -63.47 -66.21
CA LYS A 74 12.38 -62.06 -66.03
C LYS A 74 11.64 -61.08 -66.93
N ARG A 75 10.94 -61.51 -68.00
CA ARG A 75 10.03 -60.66 -68.79
C ARG A 75 8.65 -60.61 -68.12
N ARG A 76 8.08 -61.78 -67.81
CA ARG A 76 6.79 -61.92 -67.11
C ARG A 76 6.79 -61.17 -65.78
N ALA A 77 7.78 -61.41 -64.92
CA ALA A 77 7.93 -60.71 -63.65
C ALA A 77 8.18 -59.19 -63.79
N ARG A 78 8.66 -58.70 -64.94
CA ARG A 78 8.76 -57.25 -65.23
C ARG A 78 7.45 -56.66 -65.72
N SER A 79 6.62 -57.42 -66.44
CA SER A 79 5.25 -57.04 -66.81
C SER A 79 4.39 -56.94 -65.56
N GLU A 80 4.34 -58.00 -64.76
CA GLU A 80 3.61 -58.02 -63.48
C GLU A 80 4.08 -56.89 -62.55
N ALA A 81 5.39 -56.59 -62.51
CA ALA A 81 5.90 -55.48 -61.72
C ALA A 81 5.58 -54.10 -62.31
N ALA A 82 5.34 -53.96 -63.61
CA ALA A 82 4.81 -52.74 -64.21
C ALA A 82 3.31 -52.58 -63.88
N GLU A 83 2.51 -53.60 -64.18
CA GLU A 83 1.06 -53.67 -63.90
C GLU A 83 0.77 -53.38 -62.42
N ARG A 84 1.51 -53.99 -61.48
CA ARG A 84 1.38 -53.72 -60.03
C ARG A 84 1.78 -52.30 -59.62
N ARG A 85 2.68 -51.63 -60.36
CA ARG A 85 3.05 -50.22 -60.11
C ARG A 85 2.02 -49.25 -60.69
N GLU A 86 1.44 -49.56 -61.84
CA GLU A 86 0.33 -48.82 -62.45
C GLU A 86 -0.91 -48.90 -61.55
N LEU A 87 -1.34 -50.10 -61.16
CA LEU A 87 -2.44 -50.31 -60.20
C LEU A 87 -2.20 -49.63 -58.85
N PHE A 88 -0.95 -49.59 -58.36
CA PHE A 88 -0.61 -48.87 -57.12
C PHE A 88 -0.65 -47.35 -57.30
N ALA A 89 -0.19 -46.83 -58.44
CA ALA A 89 -0.25 -45.42 -58.78
C ALA A 89 -1.72 -44.97 -58.87
N ASP A 90 -2.56 -45.69 -59.62
CA ASP A 90 -3.99 -45.42 -59.77
C ASP A 90 -4.72 -45.47 -58.42
N TYR A 91 -4.45 -46.51 -57.61
CA TYR A 91 -4.99 -46.59 -56.24
C TYR A 91 -4.54 -45.40 -55.39
N SER A 92 -3.27 -44.99 -55.46
CA SER A 92 -2.77 -43.85 -54.69
C SER A 92 -3.38 -42.52 -55.15
N TYR A 93 -3.66 -42.37 -56.44
CA TYR A 93 -4.29 -41.19 -57.03
C TYR A 93 -5.76 -41.10 -56.63
N VAL A 94 -6.54 -42.17 -56.85
CA VAL A 94 -7.96 -42.25 -56.47
C VAL A 94 -8.13 -42.06 -54.96
N LYS A 95 -7.28 -42.68 -54.14
CA LYS A 95 -7.27 -42.46 -52.69
C LYS A 95 -6.89 -41.03 -52.32
N GLY A 96 -5.92 -40.43 -53.02
CA GLY A 96 -5.54 -39.03 -52.84
C GLY A 96 -6.68 -38.06 -53.12
N GLU A 97 -7.46 -38.27 -54.18
CA GLU A 97 -8.66 -37.47 -54.47
C GLU A 97 -9.80 -37.72 -53.47
N GLN A 98 -10.00 -38.97 -53.01
CA GLN A 98 -10.96 -39.28 -51.94
C GLN A 98 -10.57 -38.61 -50.61
N ASP A 99 -9.28 -38.65 -50.22
CA ASP A 99 -8.78 -38.00 -49.02
C ASP A 99 -8.85 -36.47 -49.13
N LYS A 100 -8.64 -35.88 -50.32
CA LYS A 100 -8.90 -34.45 -50.58
C LYS A 100 -10.37 -34.10 -50.42
N ALA A 101 -11.27 -34.83 -51.07
CA ALA A 101 -12.72 -34.59 -51.01
C ALA A 101 -13.27 -34.75 -49.59
N ARG A 102 -12.74 -35.72 -48.83
CA ARG A 102 -13.06 -35.87 -47.40
C ARG A 102 -12.55 -34.70 -46.56
N ARG A 103 -11.34 -34.19 -46.83
CA ARG A 103 -10.79 -33.01 -46.14
C ARG A 103 -11.57 -31.74 -46.44
N THR A 104 -12.00 -31.51 -47.68
CA THR A 104 -12.82 -30.33 -48.01
C THR A 104 -14.21 -30.40 -47.40
N GLN A 105 -14.84 -31.58 -47.36
CA GLN A 105 -16.10 -31.79 -46.63
C GLN A 105 -15.93 -31.52 -45.13
N ILE A 106 -14.88 -32.07 -44.49
CA ILE A 106 -14.59 -31.82 -43.07
C ILE A 106 -14.39 -30.33 -42.82
N ALA A 107 -13.58 -29.64 -43.63
CA ALA A 107 -13.35 -28.19 -43.50
C ALA A 107 -14.64 -27.38 -43.64
N GLN A 108 -15.53 -27.74 -44.57
CA GLN A 108 -16.84 -27.09 -44.72
C GLN A 108 -17.77 -27.30 -43.51
N PHE A 109 -17.73 -28.49 -42.89
CA PHE A 109 -18.47 -28.75 -41.65
C PHE A 109 -17.86 -28.03 -40.45
N GLU A 110 -16.52 -27.96 -40.35
CA GLU A 110 -15.81 -27.22 -39.32
C GLU A 110 -16.05 -25.71 -39.42
N GLU A 111 -16.02 -25.14 -40.62
CA GLU A 111 -16.37 -23.74 -40.91
C GLU A 111 -17.83 -23.45 -40.54
N SER A 112 -18.79 -24.26 -41.02
CA SER A 112 -20.21 -24.10 -40.68
C SER A 112 -20.48 -24.19 -39.17
N LEU A 113 -19.81 -25.11 -38.47
CA LEU A 113 -19.91 -25.27 -37.03
C LEU A 113 -19.27 -24.10 -36.27
N ALA A 114 -18.12 -23.60 -36.72
CA ALA A 114 -17.48 -22.42 -36.16
C ALA A 114 -18.39 -21.18 -36.31
N ASP A 115 -19.04 -21.04 -37.46
CA ASP A 115 -19.95 -19.94 -37.76
C ASP A 115 -21.23 -20.02 -36.91
N GLU A 116 -21.81 -21.21 -36.72
CA GLU A 116 -22.91 -21.42 -35.77
C GLU A 116 -22.50 -21.11 -34.32
N LEU A 117 -21.33 -21.56 -33.89
CA LEU A 117 -20.82 -21.29 -32.54
C LEU A 117 -20.53 -19.80 -32.34
N ALA A 118 -20.03 -19.10 -33.37
CA ALA A 118 -19.84 -17.65 -33.35
C ALA A 118 -21.19 -16.91 -33.25
N ARG A 119 -22.20 -17.30 -34.05
CA ARG A 119 -23.56 -16.74 -34.00
C ARG A 119 -24.20 -16.95 -32.63
N ARG A 120 -24.11 -18.16 -32.05
CA ARG A 120 -24.63 -18.47 -30.71
C ARG A 120 -23.93 -17.64 -29.63
N LYS A 121 -22.60 -17.51 -29.66
CA LYS A 121 -21.83 -16.65 -28.74
C LYS A 121 -22.17 -15.16 -28.90
N ALA A 122 -22.38 -14.68 -30.11
CA ALA A 122 -22.76 -13.30 -30.37
C ALA A 122 -24.18 -12.99 -29.86
N LEU A 123 -25.12 -13.93 -29.99
CA LEU A 123 -26.46 -13.83 -29.40
C LEU A 123 -26.42 -13.83 -27.87
N GLN A 124 -25.62 -14.72 -27.26
CA GLN A 124 -25.41 -14.75 -25.80
C GLN A 124 -24.79 -13.44 -25.30
N LEU A 125 -23.69 -12.96 -25.91
CA LEU A 125 -23.06 -11.70 -25.56
C LEU A 125 -24.02 -10.51 -25.70
N ARG A 126 -24.88 -10.52 -26.73
CA ARG A 126 -25.93 -9.50 -26.88
C ARG A 126 -26.96 -9.58 -25.75
N GLN A 127 -27.46 -10.76 -25.43
CA GLN A 127 -28.39 -10.98 -24.31
C GLN A 127 -27.78 -10.54 -22.97
N ASP A 128 -26.51 -10.87 -22.71
CA ASP A 128 -25.79 -10.46 -21.50
C ASP A 128 -25.59 -8.93 -21.44
N MET A 129 -25.30 -8.28 -22.56
CA MET A 129 -25.17 -6.82 -22.64
C MET A 129 -26.53 -6.10 -22.54
N ASP A 130 -27.59 -6.66 -23.13
CA ASP A 130 -28.96 -6.18 -22.98
C ASP A 130 -29.44 -6.33 -21.52
N LYS A 131 -29.14 -7.47 -20.86
CA LYS A 131 -29.37 -7.68 -19.41
C LYS A 131 -28.59 -6.66 -18.57
N ARG A 132 -27.27 -6.52 -18.76
CA ARG A 132 -26.44 -5.54 -18.02
C ARG A 132 -26.99 -4.11 -18.14
N ARG A 133 -27.35 -3.67 -19.36
CA ARG A 133 -27.95 -2.34 -19.57
C ARG A 133 -29.24 -2.15 -18.77
N ILE A 134 -30.09 -3.17 -18.66
CA ILE A 134 -31.30 -3.15 -17.83
C ILE A 134 -30.93 -3.07 -16.34
N CYS A 135 -29.97 -3.89 -15.89
CA CYS A 135 -29.58 -4.00 -14.47
C CYS A 135 -28.79 -2.82 -13.90
N ASP A 136 -28.08 -2.08 -14.75
CA ASP A 136 -27.34 -0.87 -14.37
C ASP A 136 -28.19 0.40 -14.59
N GLY A 137 -29.15 0.34 -15.51
CA GLY A 137 -30.19 1.37 -15.69
C GLY A 137 -31.23 1.39 -14.57
N SER A 138 -31.63 0.23 -14.05
CA SER A 138 -32.61 0.10 -12.95
C SER A 138 -32.18 0.82 -11.67
N GLU A 139 -33.04 1.73 -11.19
CA GLU A 139 -32.84 2.43 -9.93
C GLU A 139 -33.12 1.53 -8.72
N GLU A 140 -34.04 0.58 -8.85
CA GLU A 140 -34.38 -0.42 -7.83
C GLU A 140 -33.18 -1.30 -7.50
N LEU A 141 -32.51 -1.84 -8.53
CA LEU A 141 -31.29 -2.63 -8.36
C LEU A 141 -30.12 -1.79 -7.86
N ARG A 142 -30.04 -0.51 -8.22
CA ARG A 142 -29.02 0.41 -7.68
C ARG A 142 -29.23 0.65 -6.18
N ALA A 143 -30.45 0.97 -5.78
CA ALA A 143 -30.82 1.14 -4.37
C ALA A 143 -30.63 -0.16 -3.56
N LEU A 144 -30.92 -1.33 -4.13
CA LEU A 144 -30.64 -2.61 -3.48
C LEU A 144 -29.13 -2.87 -3.33
N LYS A 145 -28.33 -2.64 -4.38
CA LYS A 145 -26.85 -2.71 -4.32
C LYS A 145 -26.30 -1.79 -3.23
N GLU A 146 -26.85 -0.58 -3.08
CA GLU A 146 -26.49 0.38 -2.02
C GLU A 146 -26.90 -0.11 -0.62
N ARG A 147 -28.15 -0.57 -0.41
CA ARG A 147 -28.60 -1.17 0.86
C ARG A 147 -27.72 -2.35 1.29
N LEU A 148 -27.35 -3.22 0.35
CA LEU A 148 -26.46 -4.36 0.57
C LEU A 148 -25.01 -3.92 0.86
N HIS A 149 -24.52 -2.85 0.22
CA HIS A 149 -23.20 -2.29 0.53
C HIS A 149 -23.18 -1.67 1.94
N MET A 150 -24.22 -0.93 2.34
CA MET A 150 -24.39 -0.43 3.71
C MET A 150 -24.39 -1.58 4.73
N ALA A 151 -25.03 -2.71 4.42
CA ALA A 151 -25.00 -3.90 5.28
C ALA A 151 -23.58 -4.49 5.43
N LYS A 152 -22.78 -4.54 4.34
CA LYS A 152 -21.36 -4.94 4.38
C LYS A 152 -20.53 -4.00 5.26
N VAL A 153 -20.66 -2.69 5.06
CA VAL A 153 -19.95 -1.66 5.86
C VAL A 153 -20.37 -1.71 7.34
N ASN A 154 -21.64 -2.00 7.65
CA ASN A 154 -22.10 -2.18 9.03
C ASN A 154 -21.51 -3.44 9.69
N LYS A 155 -21.40 -4.56 8.96
CA LYS A 155 -20.75 -5.80 9.41
C LYS A 155 -19.25 -5.57 9.67
N GLU A 156 -18.56 -4.90 8.76
CA GLU A 156 -17.15 -4.51 8.92
C GLU A 156 -16.95 -3.57 10.11
N ARG A 157 -17.81 -2.56 10.29
CA ARG A 157 -17.77 -1.65 11.45
C ARG A 157 -18.00 -2.38 12.77
N ALA A 158 -18.91 -3.34 12.81
CA ALA A 158 -19.11 -4.18 14.00
C ALA A 158 -17.87 -5.02 14.33
N GLN A 159 -17.23 -5.61 13.31
CA GLN A 159 -15.96 -6.32 13.48
C GLN A 159 -14.84 -5.39 13.96
N GLN A 160 -14.75 -4.16 13.43
CA GLN A 160 -13.77 -3.15 13.88
C GLN A 160 -14.00 -2.73 15.34
N LEU A 161 -15.25 -2.58 15.78
CA LEU A 161 -15.57 -2.28 17.19
C LEU A 161 -15.14 -3.42 18.12
N VAL A 162 -15.37 -4.69 17.73
CA VAL A 162 -14.89 -5.85 18.50
C VAL A 162 -13.35 -5.92 18.50
N GLN A 163 -12.69 -5.67 17.38
CA GLN A 163 -11.22 -5.60 17.34
C GLN A 163 -10.67 -4.46 18.20
N HIS A 164 -11.36 -3.32 18.27
CA HIS A 164 -10.98 -2.19 19.12
C HIS A 164 -11.13 -2.53 20.60
N SER A 165 -12.24 -3.16 21.02
CA SER A 165 -12.42 -3.54 22.44
C SER A 165 -11.39 -4.59 22.86
N VAL A 166 -11.09 -5.59 22.01
CA VAL A 166 -10.02 -6.57 22.28
C VAL A 166 -8.65 -5.91 22.39
N LYS A 167 -8.33 -4.94 21.52
CA LYS A 167 -7.06 -4.17 21.61
C LYS A 167 -6.99 -3.32 22.88
N ALA A 168 -8.08 -2.66 23.28
CA ALA A 168 -8.12 -1.85 24.49
C ALA A 168 -7.96 -2.71 25.77
N GLU A 169 -8.60 -3.88 25.83
CA GLU A 169 -8.38 -4.85 26.91
C GLU A 169 -6.93 -5.35 26.94
N GLN A 170 -6.32 -5.64 25.79
CA GLN A 170 -4.91 -6.02 25.69
C GLN A 170 -3.97 -4.91 26.14
N GLN A 171 -4.26 -3.65 25.79
CA GLN A 171 -3.48 -2.49 26.23
C GLN A 171 -3.58 -2.30 27.74
N ARG A 172 -4.80 -2.34 28.32
CA ARG A 172 -4.98 -2.25 29.79
C ARG A 172 -4.22 -3.37 30.52
N LEU A 173 -4.21 -4.59 29.99
CA LEU A 173 -3.45 -5.71 30.56
C LEU A 173 -1.92 -5.55 30.44
N GLN A 174 -1.44 -4.80 29.43
CA GLN A 174 -0.02 -4.44 29.33
C GLN A 174 0.34 -3.30 30.29
N GLU A 175 -0.48 -2.26 30.37
CA GLU A 175 -0.34 -1.14 31.32
C GLU A 175 -0.36 -1.62 32.77
N GLN A 176 -1.24 -2.57 33.11
CA GLN A 176 -1.30 -3.20 34.44
C GLN A 176 0.02 -3.90 34.79
N ARG A 177 0.57 -4.72 33.88
CA ARG A 177 1.86 -5.40 34.08
C ARG A 177 3.06 -4.45 34.19
N ILE A 178 3.01 -3.33 33.47
CA ILE A 178 4.03 -2.28 33.59
C ILE A 178 3.91 -1.60 34.96
N ALA A 179 2.70 -1.28 35.42
CA ALA A 179 2.47 -0.69 36.75
C ALA A 179 2.88 -1.64 37.89
N GLU A 180 2.58 -2.94 37.77
CA GLU A 180 3.05 -3.99 38.69
C GLU A 180 4.60 -3.99 38.77
N HIS A 181 5.27 -4.10 37.63
CA HIS A 181 6.74 -4.11 37.56
C HIS A 181 7.38 -2.82 38.11
N MET A 182 6.81 -1.64 37.83
CA MET A 182 7.30 -0.36 38.33
C MET A 182 7.13 -0.21 39.86
N GLU A 183 6.07 -0.80 40.44
CA GLU A 183 5.90 -0.86 41.89
C GLU A 183 6.86 -1.87 42.54
N ASP A 184 7.11 -3.01 41.91
CA ASP A 184 8.13 -3.97 42.37
C ASP A 184 9.53 -3.33 42.40
N GLU A 185 9.96 -2.64 41.33
CA GLU A 185 11.23 -1.88 41.31
C GLU A 185 11.27 -0.80 42.40
N ARG A 186 10.15 -0.09 42.64
CA ARG A 186 10.03 0.92 43.70
C ARG A 186 10.18 0.31 45.09
N LEU A 187 9.63 -0.89 45.32
CA LEU A 187 9.76 -1.63 46.57
C LEU A 187 11.19 -2.17 46.77
N GLU A 188 11.82 -2.72 45.73
CA GLU A 188 13.23 -3.15 45.79
C GLU A 188 14.17 -1.97 46.13
N HIS A 189 13.95 -0.80 45.53
CA HIS A 189 14.70 0.42 45.86
C HIS A 189 14.52 0.84 47.33
N ILE A 190 13.30 0.84 47.86
CA ILE A 190 13.03 1.16 49.27
C ILE A 190 13.67 0.13 50.21
N GLU A 191 13.62 -1.16 49.86
CA GLU A 191 14.32 -2.20 50.61
C GLU A 191 15.84 -1.98 50.62
N LEU A 192 16.45 -1.61 49.48
CA LEU A 192 17.88 -1.34 49.37
C LEU A 192 18.28 -0.10 50.20
N GLU A 193 17.50 0.97 50.17
CA GLU A 193 17.72 2.14 51.04
C GLU A 193 17.61 1.78 52.53
N HIS A 194 16.62 0.96 52.91
CA HIS A 194 16.45 0.49 54.28
C HIS A 194 17.62 -0.40 54.74
N LYS A 195 18.09 -1.33 53.89
CA LYS A 195 19.28 -2.17 54.13
C LYS A 195 20.53 -1.29 54.31
N LEU A 196 20.76 -0.31 53.43
CA LEU A 196 21.84 0.68 53.56
C LEU A 196 21.71 1.55 54.84
N GLY A 197 20.50 1.88 55.27
CA GLY A 197 20.22 2.58 56.53
C GLY A 197 20.63 1.76 57.76
N ILE A 198 20.31 0.46 57.77
CA ILE A 198 20.73 -0.48 58.82
C ILE A 198 22.26 -0.60 58.84
N GLU A 199 22.92 -0.73 57.68
CA GLU A 199 24.39 -0.82 57.63
C GLU A 199 25.08 0.45 58.12
N LYS A 200 24.62 1.64 57.70
CA LYS A 200 25.11 2.94 58.19
C LYS A 200 24.92 3.07 59.71
N THR A 201 23.82 2.55 60.26
CA THR A 201 23.59 2.53 61.71
C THR A 201 24.58 1.60 62.42
N ARG A 202 24.75 0.36 61.94
CA ARG A 202 25.77 -0.59 62.44
C ARG A 202 27.20 -0.09 62.32
N GLN A 203 27.51 0.74 61.33
CA GLN A 203 28.82 1.42 61.23
C GLN A 203 28.98 2.47 62.34
N ARG A 204 27.97 3.32 62.58
CA ARG A 204 27.98 4.30 63.68
C ARG A 204 28.10 3.64 65.05
N GLU A 205 27.42 2.52 65.28
CA GLU A 205 27.51 1.74 66.52
C GLU A 205 28.91 1.19 66.76
N ARG A 206 29.56 0.62 65.74
CA ARG A 206 30.96 0.17 65.80
C ARG A 206 31.92 1.31 66.12
N VAL A 207 31.78 2.46 65.46
CA VAL A 207 32.60 3.66 65.74
C VAL A 207 32.36 4.18 67.17
N LYS A 208 31.10 4.21 67.62
CA LYS A 208 30.76 4.59 69.01
C LYS A 208 31.44 3.67 70.02
N HIS A 209 31.41 2.35 69.80
CA HIS A 209 32.03 1.39 70.71
C HIS A 209 33.56 1.54 70.77
N ILE A 210 34.23 1.73 69.62
CA ILE A 210 35.66 2.03 69.55
C ILE A 210 35.99 3.32 70.31
N ASN A 211 35.21 4.38 70.12
CA ASN A 211 35.43 5.64 70.83
C ASN A 211 35.22 5.49 72.35
N GLN A 212 34.24 4.69 72.79
CA GLN A 212 34.04 4.39 74.21
C GLN A 212 35.21 3.60 74.81
N GLN A 213 35.78 2.62 74.08
CA GLN A 213 37.00 1.92 74.50
C GLN A 213 38.19 2.88 74.61
N GLN A 214 38.37 3.80 73.65
CA GLN A 214 39.45 4.80 73.69
C GLN A 214 39.30 5.80 74.85
N ILE A 215 38.07 6.16 75.24
CA ILE A 215 37.81 7.00 76.42
C ILE A 215 38.18 6.24 77.69
N ALA A 216 37.67 5.01 77.86
CA ALA A 216 37.97 4.19 79.04
C ALA A 216 39.48 3.91 79.21
N MET A 217 40.22 3.69 78.11
CA MET A 217 41.69 3.57 78.16
C MET A 217 42.38 4.86 78.60
N LYS A 218 41.89 6.04 78.20
CA LYS A 218 42.43 7.34 78.62
C LYS A 218 42.05 7.71 80.06
N GLU A 219 40.94 7.22 80.56
CA GLU A 219 40.53 7.36 81.96
C GLU A 219 41.40 6.46 82.85
N ALA A 220 41.59 5.19 82.49
CA ALA A 220 42.54 4.31 83.18
C ALA A 220 43.97 4.88 83.23
N GLN A 221 44.48 5.42 82.12
CA GLN A 221 45.79 6.10 82.08
C GLN A 221 45.88 7.35 82.97
N ARG A 222 44.75 8.04 83.22
CA ARG A 222 44.69 9.16 84.17
C ARG A 222 44.67 8.69 85.60
N ASP A 223 43.95 7.61 85.90
CA ASP A 223 43.89 7.02 87.24
C ASP A 223 45.24 6.41 87.64
N GLU A 224 45.95 5.77 86.69
CA GLU A 224 47.34 5.31 86.86
C GLU A 224 48.28 6.49 87.16
N ALA A 225 48.27 7.55 86.34
CA ALA A 225 49.11 8.74 86.57
C ALA A 225 48.76 9.49 87.86
N MET A 226 47.48 9.51 88.27
CA MET A 226 47.04 10.06 89.56
C MET A 226 47.58 9.22 90.73
N ALA A 227 47.57 7.89 90.61
CA ALA A 227 48.10 6.99 91.61
C ALA A 227 49.64 7.03 91.69
N GLU A 228 50.34 7.38 90.61
CA GLU A 228 51.78 7.68 90.64
C GLU A 228 52.07 9.03 91.30
N TYR A 229 51.35 10.09 90.93
CA TYR A 229 51.46 11.41 91.56
C TYR A 229 51.20 11.37 93.07
N LEU A 230 50.23 10.58 93.54
CA LEU A 230 49.98 10.42 94.97
C LEU A 230 51.16 9.74 95.69
N LYS A 231 51.76 8.70 95.12
CA LYS A 231 52.96 8.05 95.68
C LYS A 231 54.16 9.00 95.74
N GLU A 232 54.39 9.77 94.67
CA GLU A 232 55.47 10.75 94.60
C GLU A 232 55.25 11.87 95.63
N LYS A 233 54.03 12.38 95.76
CA LYS A 233 53.64 13.35 96.78
C LYS A 233 53.88 12.82 98.20
N ASP A 234 53.47 11.58 98.49
CA ASP A 234 53.65 10.99 99.82
C ASP A 234 55.15 10.74 100.14
N GLN A 235 55.98 10.43 99.14
CA GLN A 235 57.44 10.36 99.28
C GLN A 235 58.09 11.73 99.52
N VAL A 236 57.61 12.78 98.83
CA VAL A 236 58.05 14.17 99.06
C VAL A 236 57.61 14.65 100.45
N GLN A 237 56.43 14.27 100.91
CA GLN A 237 55.94 14.53 102.28
C GLN A 237 56.87 13.88 103.32
N GLU A 238 57.24 12.60 103.16
CA GLU A 238 58.20 11.91 104.04
C GLU A 238 59.58 12.60 104.08
N LEU A 239 60.05 13.10 102.93
CA LEU A 239 61.31 13.85 102.83
C LEU A 239 61.23 15.20 103.57
N VAL A 240 60.13 15.94 103.43
CA VAL A 240 59.90 17.20 104.15
C VAL A 240 59.79 16.98 105.66
N GLU A 241 59.14 15.90 106.09
CA GLU A 241 59.04 15.55 107.51
C GLU A 241 60.40 15.15 108.12
N LYS A 242 61.30 14.52 107.34
CA LYS A 242 62.71 14.30 107.74
C LYS A 242 63.50 15.59 107.84
N ILE A 243 63.41 16.48 106.85
CA ILE A 243 64.08 17.79 106.89
C ILE A 243 63.60 18.60 108.11
N ALA A 244 62.31 18.58 108.42
CA ALA A 244 61.76 19.24 109.60
C ALA A 244 62.26 18.65 110.94
N GLN A 245 62.60 17.36 110.99
CA GLN A 245 63.26 16.75 112.15
C GLN A 245 64.73 17.17 112.26
N GLU A 246 65.48 17.14 111.15
CA GLU A 246 66.89 17.56 111.11
C GLU A 246 67.04 19.05 111.47
N ASP A 247 66.19 19.93 110.94
CA ASP A 247 66.14 21.36 111.30
C ASP A 247 65.80 21.57 112.79
N ALA A 248 64.91 20.76 113.36
CA ALA A 248 64.56 20.85 114.78
C ALA A 248 65.72 20.43 115.69
N GLU A 249 66.44 19.37 115.35
CA GLU A 249 67.66 18.95 116.07
C GLU A 249 68.78 20.00 115.95
N GLU A 250 69.00 20.58 114.77
CA GLU A 250 69.97 21.67 114.59
C GLU A 250 69.56 22.91 115.38
N HIS A 251 68.26 23.24 115.44
CA HIS A 251 67.76 24.35 116.23
C HIS A 251 67.95 24.13 117.75
N HIS A 252 67.71 22.91 118.24
CA HIS A 252 68.01 22.56 119.63
C HIS A 252 69.52 22.66 119.95
N ALA A 253 70.39 22.21 119.03
CA ALA A 253 71.84 22.33 119.16
C ALA A 253 72.31 23.80 119.14
N ARG A 254 71.73 24.66 118.28
CA ARG A 254 71.97 26.11 118.27
C ARG A 254 71.49 26.75 119.58
N MET A 255 70.32 26.39 120.08
CA MET A 255 69.74 26.96 121.31
C MET A 255 70.60 26.69 122.56
N HIS A 256 71.32 25.58 122.63
CA HIS A 256 72.28 25.33 123.71
C HIS A 256 73.46 26.31 123.66
N LYS A 257 74.11 26.44 122.50
CA LYS A 257 75.23 27.38 122.27
C LYS A 257 74.81 28.86 122.43
N GLN A 258 73.54 29.17 122.17
CA GLN A 258 72.96 30.50 122.40
C GLN A 258 72.76 30.86 123.88
N LYS A 259 72.70 29.90 124.82
CA LYS A 259 72.63 30.21 126.25
C LYS A 259 73.99 30.67 126.78
N GLU A 260 75.05 29.92 126.47
CA GLU A 260 76.42 30.23 126.87
C GLU A 260 76.88 31.59 126.33
N THR A 261 76.50 31.92 125.09
CA THR A 261 76.79 33.24 124.50
C THR A 261 75.88 34.36 124.99
N LYS A 262 74.66 34.09 125.49
CA LYS A 262 73.77 35.13 126.04
C LYS A 262 74.26 35.73 127.36
N GLU A 263 74.96 34.96 128.20
CA GLU A 263 75.56 35.50 129.44
C GLU A 263 76.71 36.49 129.16
N ILE A 264 77.36 36.35 127.99
CA ILE A 264 78.35 37.29 127.47
C ILE A 264 77.64 38.48 126.81
N LEU A 265 76.65 38.22 125.94
CA LEU A 265 75.94 39.25 125.17
C LEU A 265 75.08 40.19 126.04
N ASN A 266 74.58 39.74 127.19
CA ASN A 266 73.84 40.60 128.13
C ASN A 266 74.69 41.76 128.70
N ARG A 267 76.02 41.75 128.53
CA ARG A 267 76.91 42.88 128.86
C ARG A 267 77.07 43.88 127.71
N PHE A 268 76.60 43.54 126.51
CA PHE A 268 76.67 44.34 125.28
C PHE A 268 75.29 44.94 124.91
N MET A 269 74.20 44.25 125.23
CA MET A 269 72.81 44.72 124.96
C MET A 269 72.43 46.03 125.68
N THR A 270 73.25 46.51 126.62
CA THR A 270 73.12 47.85 127.20
C THR A 270 73.52 48.98 126.25
N GLU A 271 74.36 48.71 125.24
CA GLU A 271 74.83 49.72 124.27
C GLU A 271 73.88 49.85 123.06
N GLN A 272 73.25 48.75 122.62
CA GLN A 272 72.53 48.71 121.33
C GLN A 272 71.09 49.26 121.36
N LYS A 273 70.62 49.81 122.49
CA LYS A 273 69.29 50.46 122.58
C LYS A 273 69.16 51.77 121.79
N ALA A 274 70.27 52.31 121.27
CA ALA A 274 70.33 53.56 120.52
C ALA A 274 70.16 53.39 118.99
N LYS A 275 69.53 52.31 118.52
CA LYS A 275 69.22 52.06 117.10
C LYS A 275 67.84 51.39 116.88
N GLN A 276 66.65 52.00 117.02
CA GLN A 276 66.23 53.41 117.02
C GLN A 276 66.65 54.16 115.75
N GLU A 277 65.71 54.74 114.99
CA GLU A 277 65.76 54.73 113.50
C GLU A 277 65.40 53.31 113.01
N ALA A 278 64.13 52.89 113.02
CA ALA A 278 62.90 53.69 112.83
C ALA A 278 62.96 54.47 111.51
N MET A 279 62.90 53.70 110.43
CA MET A 279 62.88 54.14 109.03
C MET A 279 62.12 53.02 108.29
N GLU A 280 60.78 52.94 108.33
CA GLU A 280 59.79 54.04 108.30
C GLU A 280 59.91 54.93 107.04
N MET A 281 60.62 54.44 106.03
CA MET A 281 60.64 55.00 104.67
C MET A 281 60.34 53.90 103.65
N ALA A 282 59.76 54.29 102.52
CA ALA A 282 59.47 53.45 101.35
C ALA A 282 58.27 52.49 101.45
N GLU A 283 57.20 52.87 102.17
CA GLU A 283 55.82 52.41 101.87
C GLU A 283 55.28 53.01 100.55
N LEU A 284 56.10 53.07 99.49
CA LEU A 284 55.93 53.99 98.34
C LEU A 284 55.52 53.33 97.02
N ASP A 285 55.48 52.00 96.93
CA ASP A 285 55.76 51.29 95.66
C ASP A 285 54.52 50.75 94.88
N GLU A 286 53.29 50.87 95.40
CA GLU A 286 52.20 49.95 95.01
C GLU A 286 51.09 50.51 94.08
N ASN A 287 50.81 51.82 94.04
CA ASN A 287 49.51 52.32 93.55
C ASN A 287 49.35 52.65 92.05
N GLU A 288 50.41 52.92 91.26
CA GLU A 288 50.24 53.55 89.92
C GLU A 288 49.91 52.59 88.76
N ARG A 289 49.89 51.27 88.95
CA ARG A 289 49.87 50.29 87.82
C ARG A 289 48.49 50.01 87.18
N ILE A 290 47.40 50.61 87.66
CA ILE A 290 46.04 50.12 87.38
C ILE A 290 45.33 50.81 86.19
N GLU A 291 45.68 52.03 85.80
CA GLU A 291 44.88 52.84 84.84
C GLU A 291 44.93 52.40 83.35
N ALA A 292 45.87 51.54 82.95
CA ALA A 292 46.17 51.34 81.53
C ALA A 292 45.13 50.48 80.77
N PHE A 293 44.63 49.40 81.40
CA PHE A 293 43.96 48.29 80.69
C PHE A 293 42.52 48.60 80.21
N ALA A 294 41.92 49.71 80.63
CA ALA A 294 40.50 50.00 80.42
C ALA A 294 40.14 50.60 79.05
N ARG A 295 41.13 51.02 78.25
CA ARG A 295 40.90 51.85 77.04
C ARG A 295 40.65 51.02 75.78
N GLU A 296 41.40 49.93 75.61
CA GLU A 296 41.52 49.17 74.36
C GLU A 296 40.23 48.42 73.94
N LYS A 297 39.41 48.00 74.91
CA LYS A 297 38.18 47.22 74.67
C LYS A 297 37.09 47.98 73.91
N ARG A 298 37.12 49.33 73.89
CA ARG A 298 36.03 50.17 73.34
C ARG A 298 36.08 50.41 71.83
N GLU A 299 37.17 50.05 71.15
CA GLU A 299 37.31 50.32 69.71
C GLU A 299 36.82 49.17 68.80
N GLN A 300 36.78 47.94 69.31
CA GLN A 300 36.38 46.77 68.52
C GLN A 300 34.88 46.74 68.22
N GLU A 301 34.04 47.14 69.17
CA GLU A 301 32.57 47.09 69.04
C GLU A 301 32.03 48.00 67.93
N LYS A 302 32.70 49.14 67.65
CA LYS A 302 32.26 50.08 66.60
C LYS A 302 32.37 49.50 65.18
N ARG A 303 33.38 48.67 64.90
CA ARG A 303 33.66 48.19 63.53
C ARG A 303 32.62 47.19 63.01
N LEU A 304 31.91 46.49 63.90
CA LEU A 304 30.90 45.48 63.54
C LEU A 304 29.50 46.06 63.25
N ALA A 305 29.27 47.35 63.53
CA ALA A 305 27.98 48.00 63.26
C ALA A 305 27.88 48.51 61.81
N GLU A 306 28.89 49.26 61.35
CA GLU A 306 28.88 49.97 60.06
C GLU A 306 28.83 49.05 58.83
N GLU A 307 29.17 47.76 58.98
CA GLU A 307 29.23 46.80 57.88
C GLU A 307 27.85 46.20 57.54
N LYS A 308 26.94 46.12 58.52
CA LYS A 308 25.58 45.56 58.32
C LYS A 308 24.65 46.53 57.61
N GLU A 309 24.67 47.81 58.01
CA GLU A 309 23.75 48.84 57.52
C GLU A 309 23.87 49.08 55.99
N ARG A 310 25.07 48.85 55.43
CA ARG A 310 25.36 48.97 53.99
C ARG A 310 24.74 47.84 53.15
N ALA A 311 24.47 46.68 53.75
CA ALA A 311 23.99 45.49 53.03
C ALA A 311 22.46 45.48 52.77
N GLU A 312 21.69 46.29 53.48
CA GLU A 312 20.23 46.35 53.37
C GLU A 312 19.75 47.41 52.37
N GLN A 313 20.44 48.56 52.32
CA GLN A 313 20.07 49.70 51.45
C GLN A 313 20.19 49.39 49.95
N GLU A 314 21.08 48.50 49.54
CA GLU A 314 21.21 48.07 48.13
C GLU A 314 20.05 47.17 47.68
N LYS A 315 19.51 46.33 48.58
CA LYS A 315 18.43 45.38 48.24
C LYS A 315 17.10 46.08 47.96
N GLN A 316 16.83 47.21 48.63
CA GLN A 316 15.57 47.97 48.42
C GLN A 316 15.56 48.76 47.09
N LYS A 317 16.72 49.25 46.62
CA LYS A 317 16.80 50.02 45.35
C LYS A 317 16.45 49.15 44.13
N ILE A 318 16.97 47.92 44.09
CA ILE A 318 16.81 47.02 42.94
C ILE A 318 15.35 46.59 42.75
N LEU A 319 14.62 46.34 43.84
CA LEU A 319 13.21 45.92 43.79
C LEU A 319 12.30 47.02 43.20
N ASN A 320 12.46 48.26 43.65
CA ASN A 320 11.61 49.39 43.23
C ASN A 320 11.85 49.80 41.77
N ALA A 321 13.09 49.65 41.26
CA ALA A 321 13.41 49.91 39.86
C ALA A 321 12.72 48.92 38.90
N MET A 322 12.51 47.67 39.32
CA MET A 322 11.98 46.61 38.45
C MET A 322 10.45 46.71 38.27
N LEU A 323 9.71 47.16 39.29
CA LEU A 323 8.25 47.33 39.23
C LEU A 323 7.83 48.47 38.29
N GLY A 324 8.46 49.65 38.39
CA GLY A 324 8.11 50.81 37.57
C GLY A 324 8.27 50.59 36.06
N VAL A 325 9.24 49.77 35.65
CA VAL A 325 9.49 49.45 34.23
C VAL A 325 8.43 48.49 33.65
N MET A 326 7.79 47.65 34.47
CA MET A 326 6.69 46.79 34.01
C MET A 326 5.38 47.57 33.86
N GLU A 327 5.03 48.44 34.82
CA GLU A 327 3.76 49.18 34.75
C GLU A 327 3.72 50.15 33.57
N ALA A 328 4.82 50.85 33.27
CA ALA A 328 4.91 51.76 32.13
C ALA A 328 4.69 51.01 30.80
N LYS A 329 5.41 49.91 30.58
CA LYS A 329 5.29 49.08 29.36
C LYS A 329 3.93 48.36 29.24
N SER A 330 3.20 48.18 30.33
CA SER A 330 1.84 47.64 30.30
C SER A 330 0.81 48.69 29.87
N LYS A 331 0.99 49.95 30.29
CA LYS A 331 0.11 51.08 29.92
C LYS A 331 0.29 51.51 28.46
N GLU A 332 1.53 51.71 28.02
CA GLU A 332 1.83 52.07 26.61
C GLU A 332 1.26 51.04 25.60
N LYS A 333 1.25 49.74 25.97
CA LYS A 333 0.65 48.69 25.13
C LYS A 333 -0.88 48.75 25.11
N GLY A 334 -1.52 48.96 26.26
CA GLY A 334 -2.97 49.05 26.34
C GLY A 334 -3.54 50.22 25.52
N GLU A 335 -2.88 51.38 25.59
CA GLU A 335 -3.28 52.58 24.84
C GLU A 335 -3.11 52.39 23.31
N LEU A 336 -2.05 51.70 22.87
CA LEU A 336 -1.85 51.34 21.46
C LEU A 336 -2.84 50.28 20.94
N GLU A 337 -3.24 49.32 21.77
CA GLU A 337 -4.25 48.31 21.39
C GLU A 337 -5.67 48.90 21.37
N GLN A 338 -6.00 49.84 22.26
CA GLN A 338 -7.28 50.56 22.23
C GLN A 338 -7.44 51.40 20.95
N LEU A 339 -6.48 52.28 20.65
CA LEU A 339 -6.48 53.09 19.41
C LEU A 339 -6.55 52.24 18.13
N ARG A 340 -6.00 51.03 18.14
CA ARG A 340 -6.07 50.09 17.00
C ARG A 340 -7.44 49.43 16.87
N ASN A 341 -8.10 49.11 17.99
CA ASN A 341 -9.43 48.51 17.99
C ASN A 341 -10.50 49.53 17.58
N ASP A 342 -10.40 50.77 18.04
CA ASP A 342 -11.33 51.85 17.70
C ASP A 342 -11.30 52.16 16.20
N LEU A 343 -10.11 52.29 15.60
CA LEU A 343 -9.94 52.49 14.16
C LEU A 343 -10.55 51.33 13.34
N HIS A 344 -10.34 50.08 13.77
CA HIS A 344 -10.91 48.91 13.09
C HIS A 344 -12.45 48.86 13.20
N LEU A 345 -13.03 49.44 14.27
CA LEU A 345 -14.47 49.59 14.41
C LEU A 345 -15.02 50.63 13.42
N GLU A 346 -14.39 51.81 13.34
CA GLU A 346 -14.81 52.86 12.39
C GLU A 346 -14.68 52.41 10.92
N GLU A 347 -13.61 51.69 10.56
CA GLU A 347 -13.45 51.13 9.21
C GLU A 347 -14.55 50.10 8.87
N LEU A 348 -14.94 49.25 9.82
CA LEU A 348 -16.06 48.31 9.64
C LEU A 348 -17.41 49.02 9.49
N GLU A 349 -17.68 50.06 10.28
CA GLU A 349 -18.92 50.86 10.14
C GLU A 349 -18.96 51.70 8.86
N ALA A 350 -17.81 52.14 8.36
CA ALA A 350 -17.71 52.84 7.07
C ALA A 350 -17.95 51.88 5.89
N GLU A 351 -17.42 50.66 5.96
CA GLU A 351 -17.73 49.61 4.98
C GLU A 351 -19.19 49.16 5.04
N ALA A 352 -19.76 48.98 6.24
CA ALA A 352 -21.16 48.59 6.41
C ALA A 352 -22.10 49.59 5.72
N ARG A 353 -21.94 50.89 5.99
CA ARG A 353 -22.74 51.96 5.36
C ARG A 353 -22.62 51.96 3.84
N ARG A 354 -21.41 51.83 3.28
CA ARG A 354 -21.22 51.72 1.82
C ARG A 354 -21.91 50.49 1.22
N ARG A 355 -21.88 49.35 1.91
CA ARG A 355 -22.56 48.12 1.47
C ARG A 355 -24.08 48.25 1.52
N GLU A 356 -24.64 48.96 2.51
CA GLU A 356 -26.06 49.26 2.59
C GLU A 356 -26.53 50.25 1.51
N GLU A 357 -25.79 51.34 1.27
CA GLU A 357 -26.06 52.30 0.18
C GLU A 357 -26.14 51.60 -1.19
N ILE A 358 -25.20 50.69 -1.47
CA ILE A 358 -25.18 49.91 -2.72
C ILE A 358 -26.40 48.97 -2.81
N GLN A 359 -26.83 48.35 -1.70
CA GLN A 359 -28.03 47.51 -1.69
C GLN A 359 -29.33 48.32 -1.85
N VAL A 360 -29.44 49.49 -1.21
CA VAL A 360 -30.59 50.39 -1.36
C VAL A 360 -30.69 50.91 -2.79
N ARG A 361 -29.56 51.27 -3.40
CA ARG A 361 -29.50 51.72 -4.80
C ARG A 361 -29.94 50.64 -5.78
N LYS A 362 -29.43 49.40 -5.64
CA LYS A 362 -29.88 48.28 -6.48
C LYS A 362 -31.38 47.99 -6.34
N ARG A 363 -31.93 48.00 -5.12
CA ARG A 363 -33.37 47.82 -4.87
C ARG A 363 -34.24 48.94 -5.47
N LEU A 364 -33.67 50.10 -5.82
CA LEU A 364 -34.34 51.15 -6.58
C LEU A 364 -34.24 50.87 -8.09
N GLU A 365 -33.04 50.58 -8.60
CA GLU A 365 -32.80 50.22 -10.01
C GLU A 365 -33.66 49.01 -10.44
N ASP A 366 -33.64 47.90 -9.67
CA ASP A 366 -34.47 46.70 -9.86
C ASP A 366 -35.98 47.02 -9.91
N ARG A 367 -36.43 48.06 -9.19
CA ARG A 367 -37.84 48.48 -9.09
C ARG A 367 -38.27 49.37 -10.24
N GLU A 368 -37.35 50.10 -10.85
CA GLU A 368 -37.62 50.88 -12.06
C GLU A 368 -37.61 49.98 -13.30
N ASP A 369 -36.65 49.06 -13.42
CA ASP A 369 -36.62 48.09 -14.52
C ASP A 369 -37.85 47.18 -14.55
N MET A 370 -38.36 46.75 -13.38
CA MET A 370 -39.60 45.99 -13.29
C MET A 370 -40.83 46.78 -13.79
N LYS A 371 -40.88 48.10 -13.57
CA LYS A 371 -41.93 48.97 -14.14
C LYS A 371 -41.75 49.13 -15.65
N ASN A 372 -40.52 49.38 -16.09
CA ASN A 372 -40.19 49.59 -17.51
C ASN A 372 -40.59 48.35 -18.33
N ALA A 373 -40.21 47.15 -17.88
CA ALA A 373 -40.58 45.87 -18.50
C ALA A 373 -42.11 45.70 -18.62
N TYR A 374 -42.88 46.04 -17.59
CA TYR A 374 -44.35 45.97 -17.61
C TYR A 374 -44.96 46.92 -18.66
N THR A 375 -44.50 48.17 -18.73
CA THR A 375 -44.99 49.13 -19.74
C THR A 375 -44.63 48.72 -21.17
N PHE A 376 -43.47 48.10 -21.37
CA PHE A 376 -43.04 47.58 -22.67
C PHE A 376 -43.90 46.37 -23.11
N GLN A 377 -44.20 45.45 -22.19
CA GLN A 377 -45.07 44.30 -22.44
C GLN A 377 -46.49 44.72 -22.86
N MET A 378 -47.04 45.78 -22.25
CA MET A 378 -48.38 46.28 -22.60
C MET A 378 -48.44 46.88 -24.01
N ARG A 379 -47.45 47.69 -24.41
CA ARG A 379 -47.38 48.26 -25.78
C ARG A 379 -47.31 47.17 -26.85
N LEU A 380 -46.47 46.16 -26.64
CA LEU A 380 -46.36 44.98 -27.51
C LEU A 380 -47.65 44.14 -27.61
N LYS A 381 -48.58 44.28 -26.65
CA LYS A 381 -49.88 43.60 -26.65
C LYS A 381 -50.93 44.38 -27.44
N GLU A 382 -50.89 45.71 -27.37
CA GLU A 382 -51.78 46.59 -28.17
C GLU A 382 -51.44 46.55 -29.66
N GLU A 383 -50.16 46.63 -30.01
CA GLU A 383 -49.69 46.62 -31.42
C GLU A 383 -50.04 45.30 -32.14
N LYS A 384 -50.01 44.17 -31.44
CA LYS A 384 -50.48 42.88 -31.97
C LYS A 384 -51.99 42.84 -32.18
N ALA A 385 -52.77 43.50 -31.31
CA ALA A 385 -54.23 43.56 -31.43
C ALA A 385 -54.69 44.47 -32.58
N THR A 386 -53.95 45.53 -32.90
CA THR A 386 -54.22 46.38 -34.07
C THR A 386 -53.92 45.66 -35.39
N ASN A 387 -52.80 44.92 -35.45
CA ASN A 387 -52.42 44.22 -36.68
C ASN A 387 -53.37 43.06 -37.03
N ALA A 388 -53.81 42.27 -36.05
CA ALA A 388 -54.76 41.18 -36.27
C ALA A 388 -56.08 41.65 -36.94
N ARG A 389 -56.66 42.76 -36.46
CA ARG A 389 -57.89 43.34 -37.03
C ARG A 389 -57.71 43.78 -38.49
N ALA A 390 -56.52 44.30 -38.83
CA ALA A 390 -56.19 44.73 -40.19
C ALA A 390 -55.95 43.57 -41.19
N GLU A 391 -55.90 42.31 -40.71
CA GLU A 391 -55.84 41.11 -41.54
C GLU A 391 -57.23 40.48 -41.72
N GLU A 392 -58.06 40.44 -40.67
CA GLU A 392 -59.45 39.93 -40.74
C GLU A 392 -60.31 40.65 -41.80
N ASP A 393 -60.24 41.98 -41.88
CA ASP A 393 -61.04 42.74 -42.85
C ASP A 393 -60.58 42.53 -44.31
N LYS A 394 -59.30 42.20 -44.54
CA LYS A 394 -58.81 41.83 -45.89
C LYS A 394 -59.38 40.48 -46.34
N ILE A 395 -59.44 39.52 -45.42
CA ILE A 395 -60.03 38.19 -45.69
C ILE A 395 -61.53 38.31 -45.98
N ARG A 396 -62.26 39.14 -45.22
CA ARG A 396 -63.69 39.42 -45.43
C ARG A 396 -63.97 39.96 -46.84
N GLN A 397 -63.15 40.89 -47.34
CA GLN A 397 -63.31 41.46 -48.68
C GLN A 397 -63.04 40.44 -49.80
N GLN A 398 -61.97 39.63 -49.66
CA GLN A 398 -61.62 38.60 -50.66
C GLN A 398 -62.69 37.49 -50.78
N LEU A 399 -63.38 37.17 -49.69
CA LEU A 399 -64.41 36.13 -49.70
C LEU A 399 -65.70 36.58 -50.41
N MET A 400 -66.11 37.84 -50.24
CA MET A 400 -67.30 38.39 -50.92
C MET A 400 -67.12 38.53 -52.43
N ALA A 401 -65.90 38.76 -52.92
CA ALA A 401 -65.63 38.84 -54.35
C ALA A 401 -65.92 37.52 -55.10
N LYS A 402 -65.53 36.38 -54.52
CA LYS A 402 -65.68 35.06 -55.18
C LYS A 402 -67.13 34.63 -55.40
N PHE A 403 -67.99 34.81 -54.38
CA PHE A 403 -69.39 34.37 -54.48
C PHE A 403 -70.17 35.09 -55.61
N ALA A 404 -69.75 36.31 -56.00
CA ALA A 404 -70.36 37.04 -57.12
C ALA A 404 -69.95 36.53 -58.51
N GLU A 405 -68.90 35.70 -58.61
CA GLU A 405 -68.44 35.11 -59.88
C GLU A 405 -69.08 33.73 -60.13
N ASP A 406 -69.22 32.90 -59.09
CA ASP A 406 -69.76 31.53 -59.20
C ASP A 406 -71.26 31.50 -59.57
N ASP A 407 -72.09 32.38 -59.01
CA ASP A 407 -73.54 32.50 -59.28
C ASP A 407 -73.87 32.70 -60.77
N ARG A 408 -72.91 33.18 -61.57
CA ARG A 408 -73.08 33.50 -62.99
C ARG A 408 -72.90 32.30 -63.93
N ILE A 409 -72.42 31.15 -63.43
CA ILE A 409 -71.95 30.02 -64.25
C ILE A 409 -72.87 28.79 -64.14
N GLU A 410 -73.75 28.72 -63.14
CA GLU A 410 -74.60 27.55 -62.84
C GLU A 410 -75.58 27.14 -63.97
N GLN A 411 -76.18 28.10 -64.69
CA GLN A 411 -77.43 27.91 -65.46
C GLN A 411 -77.34 27.09 -66.76
N MET A 412 -76.23 26.40 -67.07
CA MET A 412 -76.06 25.71 -68.37
C MET A 412 -75.52 24.27 -68.33
N ASN A 413 -75.33 23.63 -67.17
CA ASN A 413 -74.65 22.32 -67.06
C ASN A 413 -75.43 21.20 -66.35
N GLU A 414 -76.75 21.31 -66.21
CA GLU A 414 -77.56 20.44 -65.35
C GLU A 414 -77.58 18.94 -65.75
N ASN A 415 -77.55 18.62 -67.05
CA ASN A 415 -77.44 17.21 -67.49
C ASN A 415 -76.01 16.64 -67.36
N LYS A 416 -74.97 17.49 -67.29
CA LYS A 416 -73.62 17.04 -66.91
C LYS A 416 -73.48 16.89 -65.39
N ARG A 417 -74.25 17.65 -64.59
CA ARG A 417 -74.30 17.50 -63.12
C ARG A 417 -74.65 16.07 -62.72
N ARG A 418 -75.73 15.47 -63.25
CA ARG A 418 -76.20 14.14 -62.78
C ARG A 418 -75.13 13.03 -62.90
N MET A 419 -74.49 12.89 -64.06
CA MET A 419 -73.43 11.89 -64.26
C MET A 419 -72.19 12.16 -63.41
N LYS A 420 -71.76 13.43 -63.29
CA LYS A 420 -70.62 13.77 -62.43
C LYS A 420 -70.94 13.59 -60.94
N VAL A 421 -72.15 13.91 -60.49
CA VAL A 421 -72.57 13.71 -59.09
C VAL A 421 -72.56 12.23 -58.71
N GLU A 422 -72.95 11.31 -59.59
CA GLU A 422 -72.77 9.87 -59.34
C GLU A 422 -71.30 9.46 -59.25
N GLN A 423 -70.45 9.92 -60.16
CA GLN A 423 -69.01 9.62 -60.15
C GLN A 423 -68.35 10.18 -58.88
N HIS A 424 -68.56 11.46 -58.58
CA HIS A 424 -68.07 12.13 -57.39
C HIS A 424 -68.63 11.50 -56.10
N LYS A 425 -69.86 10.96 -56.09
CA LYS A 425 -70.42 10.23 -54.95
C LYS A 425 -69.73 8.88 -54.73
N ARG A 426 -69.43 8.14 -55.81
CA ARG A 426 -68.66 6.87 -55.74
C ARG A 426 -67.21 7.11 -55.33
N GLU A 427 -66.60 8.21 -55.78
CA GLU A 427 -65.24 8.62 -55.41
C GLU A 427 -65.17 9.15 -53.98
N ALA A 428 -66.14 9.97 -53.54
CA ALA A 428 -66.26 10.40 -52.15
C ALA A 428 -66.48 9.21 -51.20
N GLN A 429 -67.30 8.22 -51.59
CA GLN A 429 -67.47 7.00 -50.80
C GLN A 429 -66.15 6.23 -50.71
N ARG A 430 -65.44 6.00 -51.83
CA ARG A 430 -64.10 5.40 -51.83
C ARG A 430 -63.10 6.15 -50.95
N LEU A 431 -63.15 7.48 -50.92
CA LEU A 431 -62.28 8.30 -50.07
C LEU A 431 -62.67 8.22 -48.58
N ILE A 432 -63.95 8.05 -48.26
CA ILE A 432 -64.44 7.77 -46.90
C ILE A 432 -64.01 6.38 -46.45
N ASP A 433 -64.18 5.37 -47.30
CA ASP A 433 -63.82 3.98 -47.03
C ASP A 433 -62.29 3.84 -46.87
N LEU A 434 -61.51 4.41 -47.78
CA LEU A 434 -60.04 4.46 -47.67
C LEU A 434 -59.58 5.23 -46.42
N ARG A 435 -60.23 6.35 -46.06
CA ARG A 435 -59.92 7.08 -44.82
C ARG A 435 -60.24 6.25 -43.58
N ARG A 436 -61.30 5.43 -43.64
CA ARG A 436 -61.67 4.50 -42.57
C ARG A 436 -60.66 3.35 -42.47
N GLU A 437 -60.28 2.71 -43.56
CA GLU A 437 -59.22 1.69 -43.60
C GLU A 437 -57.90 2.24 -43.05
N MET A 438 -57.48 3.43 -43.46
CA MET A 438 -56.28 4.09 -42.95
C MET A 438 -56.37 4.39 -41.44
N TYR A 439 -57.53 4.78 -40.92
CA TYR A 439 -57.74 5.00 -39.48
C TYR A 439 -57.78 3.69 -38.68
N GLU A 440 -58.40 2.64 -39.21
CA GLU A 440 -58.43 1.31 -38.59
C GLU A 440 -57.02 0.67 -38.58
N GLN A 441 -56.24 0.81 -39.68
CA GLN A 441 -54.82 0.45 -39.71
C GLN A 441 -53.96 1.28 -38.75
N GLN A 442 -54.24 2.58 -38.59
CA GLN A 442 -53.53 3.43 -37.62
C GLN A 442 -53.81 2.97 -36.18
N ARG A 443 -55.07 2.72 -35.82
CA ARG A 443 -55.42 2.18 -34.49
C ARG A 443 -54.87 0.78 -34.24
N GLN A 444 -54.79 -0.09 -35.26
CA GLN A 444 -54.12 -1.38 -35.14
C GLN A 444 -52.63 -1.19 -34.83
N LYS A 445 -51.91 -0.41 -35.65
CA LYS A 445 -50.48 -0.11 -35.42
C LYS A 445 -50.20 0.55 -34.07
N GLU A 446 -51.11 1.39 -33.58
CA GLU A 446 -51.04 1.97 -32.23
C GLU A 446 -51.26 0.92 -31.14
N ALA A 447 -52.28 0.06 -31.27
CA ALA A 447 -52.56 -1.00 -30.31
C ALA A 447 -51.45 -2.06 -30.26
N ASP A 448 -50.93 -2.46 -31.43
CA ASP A 448 -49.80 -3.38 -31.58
C ASP A 448 -48.53 -2.77 -30.96
N GLY A 449 -48.28 -1.47 -31.19
CA GLY A 449 -47.19 -0.73 -30.57
C GLY A 449 -47.30 -0.62 -29.04
N GLN A 450 -48.51 -0.38 -28.51
CA GLN A 450 -48.76 -0.39 -27.07
C GLN A 450 -48.62 -1.79 -26.46
N ALA A 451 -49.04 -2.84 -27.17
CA ALA A 451 -48.88 -4.23 -26.73
C ALA A 451 -47.39 -4.62 -26.68
N ALA A 452 -46.63 -4.31 -27.73
CA ALA A 452 -45.19 -4.54 -27.79
C ALA A 452 -44.43 -3.76 -26.70
N LEU A 453 -44.84 -2.52 -26.39
CA LEU A 453 -44.24 -1.76 -25.29
C LEU A 453 -44.45 -2.46 -23.94
N ARG A 454 -45.69 -2.86 -23.63
CA ARG A 454 -46.04 -3.58 -22.39
C ARG A 454 -45.30 -4.91 -22.28
N GLU A 455 -45.11 -5.64 -23.38
CA GLU A 455 -44.33 -6.88 -23.38
C GLU A 455 -42.85 -6.61 -23.10
N ASN A 456 -42.25 -5.60 -23.75
CA ASN A 456 -40.85 -5.21 -23.48
C ASN A 456 -40.64 -4.78 -22.03
N ASP A 457 -41.58 -4.02 -21.45
CA ASP A 457 -41.49 -3.59 -20.05
C ASP A 457 -41.72 -4.75 -19.07
N ALA A 458 -42.64 -5.68 -19.36
CA ALA A 458 -42.79 -6.91 -18.59
C ALA A 458 -41.52 -7.80 -18.64
N GLN A 459 -40.88 -7.93 -19.80
CA GLN A 459 -39.60 -8.64 -19.96
C GLN A 459 -38.47 -7.94 -19.16
N ARG A 460 -38.43 -6.60 -19.14
CA ARG A 460 -37.48 -5.83 -18.32
C ARG A 460 -37.70 -6.05 -16.82
N HIS A 461 -38.94 -5.97 -16.34
CA HIS A 461 -39.27 -6.23 -14.93
C HIS A 461 -38.93 -7.67 -14.52
N ALA A 462 -39.13 -8.66 -15.39
CA ALA A 462 -38.72 -10.04 -15.11
C ALA A 462 -37.19 -10.17 -14.95
N ILE A 463 -36.40 -9.54 -15.83
CA ILE A 463 -34.93 -9.49 -15.71
C ILE A 463 -34.49 -8.78 -14.42
N ILE A 464 -35.20 -7.71 -14.04
CA ILE A 464 -34.94 -6.98 -12.79
C ILE A 464 -35.22 -7.87 -11.58
N GLU A 465 -36.35 -8.57 -11.51
CA GLU A 465 -36.67 -9.51 -10.42
C GLU A 465 -35.69 -10.69 -10.32
N GLU A 466 -35.28 -11.27 -11.46
CA GLU A 466 -34.27 -12.34 -11.49
C GLU A 466 -32.97 -11.90 -10.79
N GLU A 467 -32.46 -10.70 -11.14
CA GLU A 467 -31.22 -10.16 -10.56
C GLU A 467 -31.44 -9.57 -9.15
N ARG A 468 -32.64 -9.07 -8.81
CA ARG A 468 -33.02 -8.63 -7.45
C ARG A 468 -32.92 -9.80 -6.48
N GLN A 469 -33.56 -10.93 -6.80
CA GLN A 469 -33.47 -12.15 -6.01
C GLN A 469 -32.05 -12.73 -5.99
N ARG A 470 -31.32 -12.67 -7.11
CA ARG A 470 -29.93 -13.14 -7.18
C ARG A 470 -29.02 -12.37 -6.21
N LEU A 471 -29.09 -11.03 -6.19
CA LEU A 471 -28.33 -10.19 -5.27
C LEU A 471 -28.67 -10.49 -3.80
N LEU A 472 -29.95 -10.75 -3.48
CA LEU A 472 -30.36 -11.18 -2.14
C LEU A 472 -29.75 -12.54 -1.77
N ARG A 473 -29.78 -13.54 -2.65
CA ARG A 473 -29.16 -14.85 -2.41
C ARG A 473 -27.64 -14.75 -2.23
N GLU A 474 -26.95 -14.03 -3.13
CA GLU A 474 -25.49 -13.91 -3.14
C GLU A 474 -24.92 -13.03 -2.02
N HIS A 475 -25.68 -12.08 -1.47
CA HIS A 475 -25.16 -11.12 -0.49
C HIS A 475 -25.96 -11.01 0.80
N ALA A 476 -27.30 -11.00 0.76
CA ALA A 476 -28.09 -10.82 1.98
C ALA A 476 -27.98 -12.04 2.93
N ALA A 477 -27.71 -13.24 2.39
CA ALA A 477 -27.49 -14.46 3.17
C ALA A 477 -26.31 -14.38 4.16
N GLU A 478 -25.26 -13.62 3.86
CA GLU A 478 -24.12 -13.37 4.77
C GLU A 478 -24.31 -12.17 5.70
N LEU A 479 -25.38 -11.40 5.51
CA LEU A 479 -25.55 -10.05 6.06
C LEU A 479 -26.83 -9.92 6.89
N LYS A 480 -27.51 -11.03 7.18
CA LYS A 480 -28.85 -11.10 7.80
C LYS A 480 -29.04 -10.15 8.99
N ASP A 481 -28.07 -10.11 9.90
CA ASP A 481 -28.10 -9.30 11.14
C ASP A 481 -27.80 -7.80 10.92
N PHE A 482 -27.38 -7.43 9.70
CA PHE A 482 -26.90 -6.08 9.34
C PHE A 482 -27.71 -5.41 8.21
N LEU A 483 -28.78 -6.06 7.72
CA LEU A 483 -29.61 -5.55 6.62
C LEU A 483 -30.39 -4.28 7.02
N PRO A 484 -30.30 -3.17 6.25
CA PRO A 484 -31.15 -2.00 6.45
C PRO A 484 -32.65 -2.29 6.31
N LYS A 485 -33.48 -1.47 6.97
CA LYS A 485 -34.94 -1.48 6.77
C LYS A 485 -35.27 -1.25 5.29
N GLY A 486 -36.23 -2.01 4.76
CA GLY A 486 -36.62 -1.94 3.35
C GLY A 486 -35.64 -2.61 2.39
N THR A 487 -34.69 -3.43 2.84
CA THR A 487 -33.86 -4.25 1.93
C THR A 487 -34.63 -5.44 1.33
N LEU A 488 -35.75 -5.82 1.95
CA LEU A 488 -36.67 -6.87 1.49
C LEU A 488 -38.04 -6.25 1.23
N GLU A 489 -38.67 -6.62 0.12
CA GLU A 489 -39.90 -5.99 -0.38
C GLU A 489 -41.07 -6.98 -0.38
N THR A 490 -40.80 -8.28 -0.59
CA THR A 490 -41.81 -9.35 -0.54
C THR A 490 -41.63 -10.26 0.68
N MET A 491 -42.72 -10.92 1.09
CA MET A 491 -42.67 -11.96 2.13
C MET A 491 -41.87 -13.20 1.69
N ASP A 492 -41.71 -13.41 0.38
CA ASP A 492 -40.90 -14.50 -0.16
C ASP A 492 -39.39 -14.18 -0.14
N ASP A 493 -39.00 -12.90 -0.29
CA ASP A 493 -37.62 -12.45 0.00
C ASP A 493 -37.28 -12.73 1.47
N HIS A 494 -38.21 -12.46 2.40
CA HIS A 494 -38.04 -12.76 3.82
C HIS A 494 -37.95 -14.27 4.09
N ARG A 495 -38.80 -15.09 3.47
CA ARG A 495 -38.71 -16.56 3.57
C ARG A 495 -37.37 -17.07 3.04
N MET A 496 -36.92 -16.58 1.88
CA MET A 496 -35.67 -17.00 1.24
C MET A 496 -34.42 -16.78 2.11
N LEU A 497 -34.46 -15.79 3.01
CA LEU A 497 -33.32 -15.45 3.89
C LEU A 497 -33.49 -15.92 5.35
N PHE A 498 -34.72 -15.96 5.88
CA PHE A 498 -34.99 -16.20 7.29
C PHE A 498 -35.81 -17.46 7.59
N ALA A 499 -36.31 -18.20 6.58
CA ALA A 499 -36.85 -19.53 6.82
C ALA A 499 -35.71 -20.56 6.91
N ALA A 500 -35.43 -20.98 8.14
CA ALA A 500 -34.63 -22.15 8.51
C ALA A 500 -35.44 -22.99 9.50
#